data_AF-A0A389MMP3-F1
#
_entry.id   AF-A0A389MMP3-F1
#
_cell.length_a   1.000
_cell.length_b   1.000
_cell.length_c   1.000
_cell.angle_alpha   90.00
_cell.angle_beta   90.00
_cell.angle_gamma   90.00
#
_symmetry.space_group_name_H-M   'P 1'
#
loop_
_entity.id
_entity.type
_entity.pdbx_description
1 polymer ?
#
loop_
_entity_poly.entity_id
_entity_poly.type
_entity_poly.pdbx_seq_one_letter_code
_entity_poly.pdbx_strand_id
1 'polypeptide(L)'
;MAHSTQAFRGGTATLNDRSLLALVALLRRLEEREPDARLSAIVAAWYRAAEVSGPGTIDLTLDTLLTDDAAADFLAERLRRVAQEAGDVVPGAELNGAALPTGIVFSDFPADALREGIDALLALIARDGR
;
A
#
# COMPACT_ATOMS: atom_id res chain seq x y z
N MET A 1 17.97 -0.51 -5.70
CA MET A 1 16.62 -1.06 -5.48
C MET A 1 15.64 -0.10 -6.11
N ALA A 2 14.52 -0.60 -6.63
CA ALA A 2 13.50 0.22 -7.25
C ALA A 2 12.61 0.85 -6.15
N HIS A 3 12.28 2.13 -6.30
CA HIS A 3 11.55 2.92 -5.32
C HIS A 3 10.37 3.62 -5.97
N SER A 4 9.32 3.81 -5.19
CA SER A 4 8.07 4.43 -5.61
C SER A 4 7.74 5.61 -4.69
N THR A 5 7.19 6.68 -5.25
CA THR A 5 6.89 7.92 -4.56
C THR A 5 5.39 8.10 -4.38
N GLN A 6 4.95 8.27 -3.14
CA GLN A 6 3.56 8.53 -2.80
C GLN A 6 3.47 10.00 -2.38
N ALA A 7 2.60 10.76 -3.04
CA ALA A 7 2.37 12.17 -2.74
C ALA A 7 0.99 12.34 -2.10
N PHE A 8 0.91 13.18 -1.07
CA PHE A 8 -0.33 13.55 -0.41
C PHE A 8 -0.19 14.93 0.23
N ARG A 9 -1.10 15.86 -0.10
CA ARG A 9 -1.17 17.23 0.45
C ARG A 9 0.18 17.95 0.48
N GLY A 10 0.91 17.86 -0.63
CA GLY A 10 2.23 18.49 -0.80
C GLY A 10 3.39 17.78 -0.08
N GLY A 11 3.12 16.74 0.71
CA GLY A 11 4.11 15.82 1.25
C GLY A 11 4.43 14.68 0.28
N THR A 12 5.60 14.07 0.45
CA THR A 12 6.00 12.85 -0.28
C THR A 12 6.60 11.81 0.65
N ALA A 13 6.37 10.53 0.33
CA ALA A 13 7.03 9.40 0.93
C ALA A 13 7.62 8.50 -0.17
N THR A 14 8.87 8.07 0.02
CA THR A 14 9.53 7.12 -0.88
C THR A 14 9.51 5.75 -0.24
N LEU A 15 8.93 4.77 -0.93
CA LEU A 15 8.81 3.39 -0.48
C LEU A 15 9.64 2.49 -1.38
N ASN A 16 10.10 1.36 -0.84
CA ASN A 16 10.59 0.26 -1.66
C ASN A 16 9.41 -0.38 -2.39
N ASP A 17 9.53 -0.62 -3.70
CA ASP A 17 8.43 -1.16 -4.51
C ASP A 17 7.90 -2.48 -3.99
N ARG A 18 8.78 -3.37 -3.52
CA ARG A 18 8.34 -4.67 -2.99
C ARG A 18 7.51 -4.49 -1.74
N SER A 19 7.80 -3.47 -0.93
CA SER A 19 7.01 -3.15 0.27
C SER A 19 5.65 -2.58 -0.13
N LEU A 20 5.61 -1.69 -1.13
CA LEU A 20 4.36 -1.15 -1.67
C LEU A 20 3.49 -2.25 -2.30
N LEU A 21 4.08 -3.13 -3.11
CA LEU A 21 3.37 -4.24 -3.75
C LEU A 21 2.88 -5.27 -2.74
N ALA A 22 3.68 -5.59 -1.71
CA ALA A 22 3.27 -6.46 -0.62
C ALA A 22 2.08 -5.84 0.14
N LEU A 23 2.15 -4.53 0.43
CA LEU A 23 1.05 -3.79 1.05
C LEU A 23 -0.23 -3.83 0.20
N VAL A 24 -0.13 -3.57 -1.11
CA VAL A 24 -1.27 -3.62 -2.03
C VAL A 24 -1.90 -5.01 -2.07
N ALA A 25 -1.09 -6.08 -2.08
CA ALA A 25 -1.59 -7.44 -1.99
C ALA A 25 -2.38 -7.70 -0.70
N LEU A 26 -1.84 -7.26 0.45
CA LEU A 26 -2.49 -7.44 1.75
C LEU A 26 -3.76 -6.61 1.88
N LEU A 27 -3.77 -5.38 1.35
CA LEU A 27 -4.98 -4.55 1.31
C LEU A 27 -6.06 -5.15 0.42
N ARG A 28 -5.69 -5.79 -0.69
CA ARG A 28 -6.63 -6.54 -1.53
C ARG A 28 -7.18 -7.78 -0.82
N ARG A 29 -6.36 -8.50 -0.06
CA ARG A 29 -6.84 -9.61 0.79
C ARG A 29 -7.77 -9.11 1.91
N LEU A 30 -7.48 -7.92 2.45
CA LEU A 30 -8.35 -7.27 3.41
C LEU A 30 -9.69 -6.91 2.75
N GLU A 31 -9.68 -6.33 1.55
CA GLU A 31 -10.88 -6.04 0.75
C GLU A 31 -11.70 -7.30 0.42
N GLU A 32 -11.05 -8.43 0.07
CA GLU A 32 -11.73 -9.71 -0.17
C GLU A 32 -12.50 -10.20 1.07
N ARG A 33 -11.96 -9.95 2.27
CA ARG A 33 -12.59 -10.31 3.55
C ARG A 33 -13.61 -9.27 4.00
N GLU A 34 -13.36 -8.00 3.70
CA GLU A 34 -14.12 -6.83 4.13
C GLU A 34 -14.36 -5.90 2.94
N PRO A 35 -15.36 -6.20 2.10
CA PRO A 35 -15.63 -5.42 0.91
C PRO A 35 -16.00 -3.97 1.26
N ASP A 36 -15.20 -3.02 0.77
CA ASP A 36 -15.41 -1.60 0.96
C ASP A 36 -15.01 -0.83 -0.32
N ALA A 37 -15.95 -0.05 -0.86
CA ALA A 37 -15.76 0.63 -2.14
C ALA A 37 -14.62 1.66 -2.14
N ARG A 38 -14.31 2.28 -0.99
CA ARG A 38 -13.20 3.22 -0.86
C ARG A 38 -11.87 2.48 -0.90
N LEU A 39 -11.79 1.36 -0.17
CA LEU A 39 -10.61 0.50 -0.21
C LEU A 39 -10.39 -0.07 -1.62
N SER A 40 -11.45 -0.54 -2.29
CA SER A 40 -11.41 -1.00 -3.68
C SER A 40 -10.83 0.06 -4.62
N ALA A 41 -11.26 1.32 -4.50
CA ALA A 41 -10.77 2.40 -5.34
C ALA A 41 -9.28 2.68 -5.12
N ILE A 42 -8.83 2.68 -3.86
CA ILE A 42 -7.43 2.90 -3.49
C ILE A 42 -6.54 1.75 -4.00
N VAL A 43 -6.94 0.49 -3.73
CA VAL A 43 -6.21 -0.70 -4.18
C VAL A 43 -6.15 -0.74 -5.71
N ALA A 44 -7.25 -0.46 -6.41
CA ALA A 44 -7.28 -0.43 -7.86
C ALA A 44 -6.36 0.65 -8.44
N ALA A 45 -6.24 1.81 -7.80
CA ALA A 45 -5.35 2.89 -8.23
C ALA A 45 -3.88 2.47 -8.12
N TRP A 46 -3.46 1.92 -6.98
CA TRP A 46 -2.10 1.39 -6.83
C TRP A 46 -1.81 0.23 -7.78
N TYR A 47 -2.77 -0.66 -7.97
CA TYR A 47 -2.63 -1.79 -8.87
C TYR A 47 -2.42 -1.35 -10.32
N ARG A 48 -3.22 -0.38 -10.81
CA ARG A 48 -3.04 0.21 -12.14
C ARG A 48 -1.70 0.92 -12.28
N ALA A 49 -1.27 1.67 -11.26
CA ALA A 49 0.03 2.32 -11.27
C ALA A 49 1.17 1.30 -11.43
N ALA A 50 1.06 0.15 -10.76
CA ALA A 50 2.04 -0.92 -10.87
C ALA A 50 2.02 -1.64 -12.24
N GLU A 51 0.84 -1.83 -12.84
CA GLU A 51 0.72 -2.42 -14.17
C GLU A 51 1.25 -1.53 -15.30
N VAL A 52 1.00 -0.21 -15.21
CA VAL A 52 1.38 0.75 -16.25
C VAL A 52 2.86 1.09 -16.20
N SER A 53 3.39 1.33 -15.00
CA SER A 53 4.73 1.91 -14.84
C SER A 53 5.83 0.87 -14.67
N GLY A 54 5.50 -0.35 -14.25
CA GLY A 54 6.48 -1.36 -13.86
C GLY A 54 7.21 -1.03 -12.54
N PRO A 55 8.17 -1.87 -12.14
CA PRO A 55 8.99 -1.62 -10.95
C PRO A 55 9.86 -0.35 -11.12
N GLY A 56 9.80 0.55 -10.14
CA GLY A 56 10.65 1.73 -9.97
C GLY A 56 9.92 3.05 -10.14
N THR A 57 8.61 2.99 -10.39
CA THR A 57 7.81 4.10 -10.91
C THR A 57 6.33 3.96 -10.52
N ILE A 58 6.01 3.23 -9.44
CA ILE A 58 4.63 3.13 -8.91
C ILE A 58 4.30 4.42 -8.13
N ASP A 59 4.40 5.54 -8.82
CA ASP A 59 4.19 6.85 -8.25
C ASP A 59 2.70 7.17 -8.21
N LEU A 60 2.21 7.56 -7.05
CA LEU A 60 0.78 7.83 -6.85
C LEU A 60 0.57 9.15 -6.12
N THR A 61 -0.34 9.97 -6.65
CA THR A 61 -0.88 11.14 -5.95
C THR A 61 -2.17 10.75 -5.25
N LEU A 62 -2.09 10.59 -3.92
CA LEU A 62 -3.19 10.17 -3.07
C LEU A 62 -4.27 11.25 -2.90
N ASP A 63 -4.00 12.51 -3.22
CA ASP A 63 -4.97 13.62 -3.11
C ASP A 63 -6.27 13.40 -3.90
N THR A 64 -6.21 12.60 -4.98
CA THR A 64 -7.39 12.27 -5.80
C THR A 64 -8.23 11.14 -5.20
N LEU A 65 -7.67 10.40 -4.24
CA LEU A 65 -8.30 9.24 -3.59
C LEU A 65 -8.70 9.56 -2.14
N LEU A 66 -7.93 10.42 -1.48
CA LEU A 66 -8.10 10.83 -0.09
C LEU A 66 -8.58 12.29 -0.06
N THR A 67 -9.85 12.49 -0.42
CA THR A 67 -10.41 13.82 -0.66
C THR A 67 -10.67 14.65 0.61
N ASP A 68 -10.70 14.00 1.77
CA ASP A 68 -10.95 14.60 3.07
C ASP A 68 -10.21 13.84 4.19
N ASP A 69 -10.23 14.40 5.41
CA ASP A 69 -9.57 13.79 6.57
C ASP A 69 -10.16 12.42 6.93
N ALA A 70 -11.46 12.21 6.70
CA ALA A 70 -12.10 10.92 6.98
C ALA A 70 -11.62 9.83 6.02
N ALA A 71 -11.33 10.16 4.76
CA ALA A 71 -10.71 9.25 3.80
C ALA A 71 -9.25 8.93 4.17
N ALA A 72 -8.51 9.94 4.62
CA ALA A 72 -7.15 9.77 5.13
C ALA A 72 -7.11 8.87 6.38
N ASP A 73 -7.98 9.12 7.35
CA ASP A 73 -8.13 8.31 8.56
C ASP A 73 -8.55 6.88 8.25
N PHE A 74 -9.49 6.71 7.30
CA PHE A 74 -9.90 5.39 6.82
C PHE A 74 -8.73 4.59 6.28
N LEU A 75 -7.92 5.17 5.38
CA LEU A 75 -6.75 4.48 4.86
C LEU A 75 -5.75 4.18 5.99
N ALA A 76 -5.49 5.14 6.88
CA ALA A 76 -4.60 4.95 8.02
C ALA A 76 -5.04 3.79 8.93
N GLU A 77 -6.35 3.62 9.16
CA GLU A 77 -6.89 2.47 9.90
C GLU A 77 -6.60 1.14 9.18
N ARG A 78 -6.82 1.08 7.86
CA ARG A 78 -6.52 -0.14 7.07
C ARG A 78 -5.03 -0.47 7.06
N LEU A 79 -4.17 0.54 6.95
CA LEU A 79 -2.72 0.38 7.03
C LEU A 79 -2.28 -0.17 8.39
N ARG A 80 -2.80 0.38 9.50
CA ARG A 80 -2.51 -0.11 10.86
C ARG A 80 -2.96 -1.55 11.05
N ARG A 81 -4.12 -1.90 10.51
CA ARG A 81 -4.63 -3.27 10.57
C ARG A 81 -3.73 -4.26 9.83
N VAL A 82 -3.28 -3.91 8.62
CA VAL A 82 -2.30 -4.74 7.89
C VAL A 82 -1.02 -4.92 8.71
N ALA A 83 -0.50 -3.85 9.33
CA ALA A 83 0.69 -3.94 10.18
C ALA A 83 0.50 -4.83 11.42
N GLN A 84 -0.70 -4.84 12.00
CA GLN A 84 -1.06 -5.70 13.15
C GLN A 84 -1.22 -7.16 12.77
N GLU A 85 -1.75 -7.43 11.57
CA GLU A 85 -1.91 -8.79 11.04
C GLU A 85 -0.57 -9.37 10.53
N ALA A 86 0.39 -8.50 10.16
CA ALA A 86 1.73 -8.92 9.80
C ALA A 86 2.48 -9.46 11.03
N GLY A 87 2.73 -10.78 11.04
CA GLY A 87 3.62 -11.46 12.00
C GLY A 87 5.09 -11.08 11.80
N ASP A 88 6.03 -12.00 12.01
CA ASP A 88 7.46 -11.73 11.76
C ASP A 88 7.81 -11.78 10.27
N VAL A 89 7.07 -12.59 9.53
CA VAL A 89 7.21 -12.82 8.09
C VAL A 89 5.82 -12.89 7.47
N VAL A 90 5.67 -12.27 6.31
CA VAL A 90 4.47 -12.40 5.48
C VAL A 90 4.69 -13.53 4.47
N PRO A 91 3.91 -14.61 4.50
CA PRO A 91 4.10 -15.73 3.59
C PRO A 91 3.97 -15.31 2.12
N GLY A 92 4.89 -15.74 1.27
CA GLY A 92 4.85 -15.42 -0.16
C GLY A 92 3.56 -15.93 -0.83
N ALA A 93 3.02 -17.05 -0.36
CA ALA A 93 1.74 -17.59 -0.82
C ALA A 93 0.55 -16.64 -0.56
N GLU A 94 0.58 -15.88 0.53
CA GLU A 94 -0.44 -14.89 0.84
C GLU A 94 -0.38 -13.71 -0.12
N LEU A 95 0.83 -13.22 -0.39
CA LEU A 95 1.07 -12.10 -1.32
C LEU A 95 0.74 -12.48 -2.78
N ASN A 96 1.17 -13.66 -3.21
CA ASN A 96 0.92 -14.17 -4.57
C ASN A 96 -0.56 -14.49 -4.83
N GLY A 97 -1.33 -14.75 -3.77
CA GLY A 97 -2.78 -15.01 -3.86
C GLY A 97 -3.61 -13.79 -4.24
N ALA A 98 -3.09 -12.57 -4.08
CA ALA A 98 -3.82 -11.32 -4.29
C ALA A 98 -3.86 -10.85 -5.75
N ALA A 99 -3.53 -11.71 -6.72
CA ALA A 99 -3.48 -11.38 -8.15
C ALA A 99 -2.68 -10.10 -8.43
N LEU A 100 -1.39 -10.12 -8.08
CA LEU A 100 -0.41 -9.06 -8.34
C LEU A 100 -0.20 -8.81 -9.85
N PRO A 101 0.33 -7.63 -10.24
CA PRO A 101 0.69 -7.36 -11.64
C PRO A 101 1.55 -8.48 -12.23
N THR A 102 1.32 -8.78 -13.51
CA THR A 102 1.91 -9.93 -14.20
C THR A 102 3.44 -9.94 -14.08
N GLY A 103 3.99 -11.09 -13.69
CA GLY A 103 5.45 -11.31 -13.59
C GLY A 103 6.07 -11.01 -12.22
N ILE A 104 5.26 -10.57 -11.25
CA ILE A 104 5.72 -10.37 -9.86
C ILE A 104 5.42 -11.62 -9.04
N VAL A 105 6.47 -12.21 -8.47
CA VAL A 105 6.37 -13.36 -7.56
C VAL A 105 7.09 -13.04 -6.26
N PHE A 106 6.40 -13.18 -5.15
CA PHE A 106 6.94 -13.04 -3.82
C PHE A 106 7.39 -14.39 -3.26
N SER A 107 8.62 -14.45 -2.78
CA SER A 107 8.99 -15.32 -1.67
C SER A 107 8.40 -14.75 -0.37
N ASP A 108 8.57 -15.48 0.72
CA ASP A 108 8.34 -14.95 2.07
C ASP A 108 9.01 -13.57 2.22
N PHE A 109 8.22 -12.62 2.73
CA PHE A 109 8.58 -11.21 2.78
C PHE A 109 8.77 -10.78 4.24
N PRO A 110 9.88 -10.10 4.58
CA PRO A 110 10.14 -9.67 5.95
C PRO A 110 9.09 -8.63 6.38
N ALA A 111 8.41 -8.89 7.50
CA ALA A 111 7.36 -8.00 7.98
C ALA A 111 7.91 -6.62 8.40
N ASP A 112 9.16 -6.53 8.82
CA ASP A 112 9.78 -5.25 9.19
C ASP A 112 9.89 -4.31 7.98
N ALA A 113 10.24 -4.82 6.80
CA ALA A 113 10.26 -4.01 5.57
C ALA A 113 8.85 -3.53 5.18
N LEU A 114 7.83 -4.37 5.40
CA LEU A 114 6.43 -3.98 5.20
C LEU A 114 6.03 -2.87 6.18
N ARG A 115 6.36 -3.02 7.46
CA ARG A 115 6.07 -2.05 8.52
C ARG A 115 6.75 -0.71 8.26
N GLU A 116 8.02 -0.71 7.84
CA GLU A 116 8.72 0.51 7.41
C GLU A 116 7.97 1.24 6.29
N GLY A 117 7.48 0.52 5.29
CA GLY A 117 6.65 1.09 4.22
C GLY A 117 5.32 1.66 4.73
N ILE A 118 4.65 0.93 5.63
CA ILE A 118 3.40 1.37 6.27
C ILE A 118 3.62 2.63 7.11
N ASP A 119 4.67 2.67 7.92
CA ASP A 119 5.00 3.80 8.78
C ASP A 119 5.32 5.06 7.95
N ALA A 120 6.00 4.90 6.81
CA ALA A 120 6.25 6.00 5.88
C ALA A 120 4.93 6.59 5.32
N LEU A 121 3.97 5.73 4.97
CA LEU A 121 2.63 6.15 4.52
C LEU A 121 1.81 6.78 5.65
N LEU A 122 1.83 6.20 6.85
CA LEU A 122 1.14 6.77 8.01
C LEU A 122 1.70 8.15 8.36
N ALA A 123 3.02 8.33 8.31
CA ALA A 123 3.66 9.62 8.53
C ALA A 123 3.30 10.64 7.44
N LEU A 124 3.18 10.21 6.18
CA LEU A 124 2.71 11.04 5.08
C LEU A 124 1.27 11.51 5.30
N ILE A 125 0.38 10.60 5.68
CA ILE A 125 -1.05 10.89 5.88
C ILE A 125 -1.29 11.73 7.14
N ALA A 126 -0.55 11.49 8.23
CA ALA A 126 -0.72 12.20 9.49
C ALA A 126 -0.14 13.64 9.49
N ARG A 127 0.71 13.97 8.52
CA ARG A 127 1.44 15.25 8.48
C ARG A 127 0.55 16.47 8.27
N ASP A 128 -0.70 16.30 7.86
CA ASP A 128 -1.59 17.40 7.49
C ASP A 128 -2.78 17.60 8.43
N GLY A 129 -2.67 17.12 9.67
CA GLY A 129 -3.62 17.39 10.76
C GLY A 129 -3.30 18.61 11.63
N ARG A 130 -2.55 19.61 11.14
CA ARG A 130 -2.23 20.84 11.90
C ARG A 130 -2.38 22.11 11.09
#